data_AF-A0A8T8XG78-F1
#
_entry.id   AF-A0A8T8XG78-F1
#
_cell.length_a   1.000
_cell.length_b   1.000
_cell.length_c   1.000
_cell.angle_alpha   90.00
_cell.angle_beta   90.00
_cell.angle_gamma   90.00
#
_symmetry.space_group_name_H-M   'P 1'
#
loop_
_entity.id
_entity.type
_entity.pdbx_description
1 polymer ?
#
loop_
_entity_poly.entity_id
_entity_poly.type
_entity_poly.pdbx_seq_one_letter_code
_entity_poly.pdbx_strand_id
1 'polypeptide(L)'
;MESIPPTPAQKYLALTQTPGQLDRAELETIYDRLNPVSPTFLDGEWSIHLLDTGHPAQAIAEDGLPLIRTLFSLEETEKNKVRQVKFHGIGACAVVPDGQDRVDRFRYVNESTVAATNEYKPYYRDSGVLHFYLTRVRG
;
A
#
# COMPACT_ATOMS: atom_id res chain seq x y z
N MET A 1 22.58 -20.24 21.25
CA MET A 1 22.16 -18.91 20.78
C MET A 1 20.75 -19.07 20.25
N GLU A 2 19.75 -18.61 20.98
CA GLU A 2 18.38 -18.53 20.44
C GLU A 2 18.34 -17.40 19.41
N SER A 3 17.85 -17.70 18.21
CA SER A 3 17.58 -16.68 17.20
C SER A 3 16.43 -15.80 17.68
N ILE A 4 16.62 -14.48 17.67
CA ILE A 4 15.53 -13.54 17.89
C ILE A 4 14.47 -13.80 16.79
N PRO A 5 13.18 -13.96 17.13
CA PRO A 5 12.15 -14.20 16.13
C PRO A 5 12.00 -12.98 15.21
N PRO A 6 11.73 -13.18 13.91
CA PRO A 6 11.63 -12.08 12.97
C PRO A 6 10.41 -11.20 13.28
N THR A 7 10.60 -9.88 13.17
CA THR A 7 9.54 -8.89 13.35
C THR A 7 8.47 -9.01 12.25
N PRO A 8 7.25 -8.49 12.45
CA PRO A 8 6.24 -8.45 11.40
C PRO A 8 6.74 -7.80 10.10
N ALA A 9 7.52 -6.71 10.21
CA ALA A 9 8.13 -6.04 9.06
C ALA A 9 9.11 -6.95 8.30
N GLN A 10 9.94 -7.73 9.01
CA GLN A 10 10.87 -8.68 8.38
C GLN A 10 10.11 -9.81 7.67
N LYS A 11 9.03 -10.33 8.28
CA LYS A 11 8.17 -11.33 7.64
C LYS A 11 7.48 -10.78 6.40
N TYR A 12 6.97 -9.54 6.48
CA TYR A 12 6.33 -8.89 5.34
C TYR A 12 7.31 -8.70 4.17
N LEU A 13 8.54 -8.24 4.45
CA LEU A 13 9.58 -8.11 3.42
C LEU A 13 9.92 -9.45 2.77
N ALA A 14 9.98 -10.54 3.54
CA ALA A 14 10.18 -11.86 2.98
C ALA A 14 9.06 -12.23 1.99
N LEU A 15 7.79 -11.94 2.33
CA LEU A 15 6.67 -12.16 1.41
C LEU A 15 6.78 -11.36 0.12
N THR A 16 7.26 -10.10 0.17
CA THR A 16 7.46 -9.29 -1.05
C THR A 16 8.52 -9.84 -2.00
N GLN A 17 9.37 -10.75 -1.52
CA GLN A 17 10.45 -11.38 -2.28
C GLN A 17 10.07 -12.79 -2.74
N THR A 18 8.96 -13.34 -2.24
CA THR A 18 8.47 -14.66 -2.63
C THR A 18 7.81 -14.57 -4.01
N PRO A 19 8.25 -15.37 -5.00
CA PRO A 19 7.61 -15.37 -6.31
C PRO A 19 6.27 -16.11 -6.28
N GLY A 20 5.31 -15.61 -7.05
CA GLY A 20 4.00 -16.24 -7.26
C GLY A 20 2.93 -15.82 -6.25
N GLN A 21 1.84 -16.59 -6.22
CA GLN A 21 0.69 -16.32 -5.38
C GLN A 21 1.01 -16.60 -3.91
N LEU A 22 0.72 -15.63 -3.05
CA LEU A 22 0.88 -15.67 -1.60
C LEU A 22 -0.38 -16.22 -0.92
N ASP A 23 -0.19 -16.81 0.26
CA ASP A 23 -1.30 -17.13 1.14
C ASP A 23 -1.91 -15.84 1.71
N ARG A 24 -3.19 -15.64 1.43
CA ARG A 24 -3.92 -14.44 1.84
C ARG A 24 -4.01 -14.30 3.35
N ALA A 25 -4.31 -15.38 4.08
CA ALA A 25 -4.53 -15.32 5.52
C ALA A 25 -3.22 -15.06 6.27
N GLU A 26 -2.10 -15.62 5.79
CA GLU A 26 -0.76 -15.30 6.29
C GLU A 26 -0.42 -13.82 6.09
N LEU A 27 -0.64 -13.30 4.87
CA LEU A 27 -0.36 -11.91 4.55
C LEU A 27 -1.19 -10.95 5.41
N GLU A 28 -2.50 -11.19 5.55
CA GLU A 28 -3.40 -10.39 6.40
C GLU A 28 -2.94 -10.44 7.86
N THR A 29 -2.58 -11.61 8.39
CA THR A 29 -2.10 -11.77 9.77
C THR A 29 -0.81 -10.97 10.04
N ILE A 30 0.09 -10.93 9.07
CA ILE A 30 1.33 -10.14 9.18
C ILE A 30 1.02 -8.65 9.06
N TYR A 31 0.19 -8.28 8.09
CA TYR A 31 -0.20 -6.90 7.80
C TYR A 31 -0.86 -6.22 9.01
N ASP A 32 -1.75 -6.92 9.71
CA ASP A 32 -2.46 -6.41 10.90
C ASP A 32 -1.54 -6.10 12.08
N ARG A 33 -0.32 -6.67 12.08
CA ARG A 33 0.70 -6.45 13.12
C ARG A 33 1.72 -5.38 12.75
N LEU A 34 1.63 -4.79 11.56
CA LEU A 34 2.51 -3.70 11.15
C LEU A 34 2.10 -2.39 11.81
N ASN A 35 3.07 -1.54 12.09
CA ASN A 35 2.82 -0.23 12.69
C ASN A 35 2.09 0.70 11.69
N PRO A 36 1.19 1.58 12.15
CA PRO A 36 0.64 2.62 11.29
C PRO A 36 1.75 3.54 10.78
N VAL A 37 1.61 4.02 9.54
CA VAL A 37 2.53 5.03 9.00
C VAL A 37 2.05 6.43 9.37
N SER A 38 2.97 7.37 9.60
CA SER A 38 2.57 8.75 9.77
C SER A 38 2.17 9.37 8.41
N PRO A 39 1.17 10.27 8.41
CA PRO A 39 0.87 11.14 7.28
C PRO A 39 2.07 11.67 6.49
N THR A 40 3.01 12.31 7.18
CA THR A 40 4.16 13.01 6.58
C THR A 40 5.21 12.06 6.03
N PHE A 41 5.26 10.81 6.50
CA PHE A 41 6.21 9.83 5.98
C PHE A 41 5.88 9.42 4.53
N LEU A 42 4.60 9.45 4.15
CA LEU A 42 4.15 9.12 2.80
C LEU A 42 4.57 10.16 1.76
N ASP A 43 5.01 11.36 2.17
CA ASP A 43 5.39 12.41 1.22
C ASP A 43 6.56 11.94 0.33
N GLY A 44 6.41 12.23 -0.98
CA GLY A 44 7.39 11.90 -2.01
C GLY A 44 6.86 10.91 -3.07
N GLU A 45 7.79 10.42 -3.88
CA GLU A 45 7.49 9.53 -5.00
C GLU A 45 7.63 8.05 -4.61
N TRP A 46 6.64 7.26 -5.03
CA TRP A 46 6.58 5.83 -4.74
C TRP A 46 6.21 5.03 -5.98
N SER A 47 6.85 3.87 -6.12
CA SER A 47 6.44 2.81 -7.06
C SER A 47 5.51 1.84 -6.35
N ILE A 48 4.42 1.47 -7.01
CA ILE A 48 3.45 0.48 -6.50
C ILE A 48 3.82 -0.91 -7.03
N HIS A 49 3.77 -1.91 -6.16
CA HIS A 49 3.94 -3.31 -6.52
C HIS A 49 2.78 -4.12 -5.94
N LEU A 50 2.13 -4.94 -6.76
CA LEU A 50 1.04 -5.80 -6.30
C LEU A 50 1.58 -7.04 -5.60
N LEU A 51 0.84 -7.51 -4.60
CA LEU A 51 1.02 -8.82 -3.99
C LEU A 51 -0.11 -9.72 -4.48
N ASP A 52 0.23 -10.75 -5.25
CA ASP A 52 -0.76 -11.68 -5.75
C ASP A 52 -1.27 -12.56 -4.60
N THR A 53 -2.53 -12.38 -4.22
CA THR A 53 -3.23 -13.23 -3.24
C THR A 53 -4.35 -14.05 -3.91
N GLY A 54 -4.40 -14.09 -5.25
CA GLY A 54 -5.52 -14.63 -6.02
C GLY A 54 -6.76 -13.72 -6.01
N HIS A 55 -6.60 -12.43 -5.71
CA HIS A 55 -7.72 -11.49 -5.68
C HIS A 55 -8.29 -11.30 -7.11
N PRO A 56 -9.62 -11.30 -7.33
CA PRO A 56 -10.19 -11.23 -8.69
C PRO A 56 -9.85 -9.93 -9.44
N ALA A 57 -9.55 -8.85 -8.71
CA ALA A 57 -9.08 -7.59 -9.29
C ALA A 57 -7.59 -7.58 -9.68
N GLN A 58 -6.83 -8.65 -9.41
CA GLN A 58 -5.39 -8.71 -9.62
C GLN A 58 -5.01 -8.35 -11.05
N ALA A 59 -5.60 -9.04 -12.04
CA ALA A 59 -5.28 -8.82 -13.45
C ALA A 59 -5.59 -7.38 -13.92
N ILE A 60 -6.71 -6.80 -13.46
CA ILE A 60 -7.08 -5.42 -13.80
C ILE A 60 -6.12 -4.43 -13.16
N ALA A 61 -5.70 -4.69 -11.91
CA ALA A 61 -4.73 -3.85 -11.23
C ALA A 61 -3.34 -3.94 -11.89
N GLU A 62 -2.90 -5.14 -12.29
CA GLU A 62 -1.64 -5.37 -13.00
C GLU A 62 -1.59 -4.64 -14.35
N ASP A 63 -2.69 -4.65 -15.10
CA ASP A 63 -2.79 -3.93 -16.37
C ASP A 63 -2.75 -2.40 -16.17
N GLY A 64 -3.32 -1.91 -15.07
CA GLY A 64 -3.30 -0.50 -14.71
C GLY A 64 -1.97 0.00 -14.14
N LEU A 65 -1.23 -0.85 -13.42
CA LEU A 65 -0.02 -0.47 -12.67
C LEU A 65 1.03 0.29 -13.49
N PRO A 66 1.42 -0.13 -14.71
CA PRO A 66 2.43 0.58 -15.51
C PRO A 66 2.05 2.03 -15.84
N LEU A 67 0.76 2.36 -15.81
CA LEU A 67 0.21 3.68 -16.07
C LEU A 67 0.18 4.57 -14.81
N ILE A 68 0.57 4.02 -13.67
CA ILE A 68 0.45 4.61 -12.34
C ILE A 68 1.85 4.76 -11.74
N ARG A 69 2.41 5.99 -11.76
CA ARG A 69 3.44 6.39 -10.80
C ARG A 69 2.82 7.30 -9.76
N THR A 70 3.04 6.99 -8.48
CA THR A 70 2.29 7.60 -7.39
C THR A 70 3.15 8.62 -6.67
N LEU A 71 2.85 9.90 -6.88
CA LEU A 71 3.37 10.99 -6.07
C LEU A 71 2.34 11.31 -4.98
N PHE A 72 2.72 11.09 -3.73
CA PHE A 72 1.95 11.57 -2.58
C PHE A 72 2.47 12.95 -2.19
N SER A 73 1.60 13.95 -2.21
CA SER A 73 1.87 15.29 -1.66
C SER A 73 0.73 15.71 -0.75
N LEU A 74 1.05 16.06 0.50
CA LEU A 74 0.10 16.71 1.39
C LEU A 74 -0.15 18.15 0.92
N GLU A 75 -1.41 18.50 0.61
CA GLU A 75 -1.84 19.88 0.43
C GLU A 75 -2.80 20.24 1.57
N GLU A 76 -2.47 21.27 2.34
CA GLU A 76 -3.36 21.77 3.40
C GLU A 76 -4.33 22.78 2.80
N THR A 77 -5.63 22.49 2.80
CA THR A 77 -6.65 23.49 2.45
C THR A 77 -7.14 24.19 3.70
N GLU A 78 -7.65 25.42 3.58
CA GLU A 78 -8.16 26.24 4.69
C GLU A 78 -9.26 25.57 5.55
N LYS A 79 -9.88 24.48 5.07
CA LYS A 79 -10.96 23.76 5.76
C LYS A 79 -10.65 22.32 6.13
N ASN A 80 -9.69 21.66 5.47
CA ASN A 80 -9.33 20.26 5.69
C ASN A 80 -7.87 20.00 5.25
N LYS A 81 -7.16 19.11 5.96
CA LYS A 81 -5.95 18.49 5.41
C LYS A 81 -6.39 17.52 4.31
N VAL A 82 -5.81 17.61 3.12
CA VAL A 82 -6.08 16.67 2.03
C VAL A 82 -4.75 16.15 1.48
N ARG A 83 -4.67 14.85 1.23
CA ARG A 83 -3.54 14.27 0.50
C ARG A 83 -3.89 14.28 -0.98
N GLN A 84 -3.08 14.99 -1.75
CA GLN A 84 -3.11 14.91 -3.19
C GLN A 84 -2.26 13.73 -3.63
N VAL A 85 -2.88 12.79 -4.31
CA VAL A 85 -2.15 11.72 -5.00
C VAL A 85 -2.17 12.03 -6.47
N LYS A 86 -0.98 12.27 -7.04
CA LYS A 86 -0.82 12.46 -8.49
C LYS A 86 -0.34 11.17 -9.11
N PHE A 87 -1.08 10.72 -10.13
CA PHE A 87 -0.71 9.58 -10.95
C PHE A 87 -0.09 10.08 -12.26
N HIS A 88 1.20 9.86 -12.48
CA HIS A 88 1.84 10.28 -13.74
C HIS A 88 1.48 9.30 -14.86
N GLY A 89 0.54 9.68 -15.74
CA GLY A 89 0.22 8.95 -16.98
C GLY A 89 -1.20 9.20 -17.49
N ILE A 90 -2.15 9.46 -16.59
CA ILE A 90 -3.51 9.91 -16.90
C ILE A 90 -3.86 10.89 -15.79
N GLY A 91 -4.40 12.07 -16.12
CA GLY A 91 -4.69 13.17 -15.19
C GLY A 91 -5.75 12.83 -14.13
N ALA A 92 -5.46 11.88 -13.25
CA ALA A 92 -6.25 11.51 -12.10
C ALA A 92 -5.56 12.11 -10.87
N CYS A 93 -6.18 13.14 -10.32
CA CYS A 93 -5.87 13.66 -9.00
C CYS A 93 -6.83 12.98 -8.03
N ALA A 94 -6.34 12.10 -7.16
CA ALA A 94 -7.15 11.63 -6.05
C ALA A 94 -6.93 12.57 -4.86
N VAL A 95 -7.96 13.34 -4.51
CA VAL A 95 -8.01 14.10 -3.26
C VAL A 95 -8.49 13.14 -2.19
N VAL A 96 -7.61 12.77 -1.27
CA VAL A 96 -7.93 11.94 -0.12
C VAL A 96 -8.13 12.86 1.09
N PRO A 97 -9.36 12.99 1.63
CA PRO A 97 -9.57 13.71 2.89
C PRO A 97 -8.70 13.10 3.99
N ASP A 98 -8.03 13.94 4.78
CA ASP A 98 -7.31 13.48 5.96
C ASP A 98 -8.32 13.01 7.01
N GLY A 99 -8.23 11.73 7.37
CA GLY A 99 -9.12 11.06 8.31
C GLY A 99 -8.53 9.72 8.72
N GLN A 100 -8.82 9.27 9.94
CA GLN A 100 -8.28 8.03 10.53
C GLN A 100 -8.51 6.81 9.62
N ASP A 101 -9.72 6.65 9.08
CA ASP A 101 -10.12 5.49 8.26
C ASP A 101 -9.30 5.26 6.98
N ARG A 102 -8.52 6.24 6.50
CA ARG A 102 -7.77 6.10 5.24
C ARG A 102 -6.26 6.01 5.39
N VAL A 103 -5.67 6.54 6.45
CA VAL A 103 -4.25 6.30 6.77
C VAL A 103 -4.08 4.91 7.39
N ASP A 104 -5.13 4.36 8.01
CA ASP A 104 -5.12 3.00 8.59
C ASP A 104 -4.80 1.90 7.57
N ARG A 105 -5.00 2.16 6.27
CA ARG A 105 -4.63 1.23 5.19
C ARG A 105 -3.14 1.24 4.83
N PHE A 106 -2.34 2.15 5.39
CA PHE A 106 -0.90 2.22 5.11
C PHE A 106 -0.13 1.85 6.37
N ARG A 107 0.75 0.86 6.26
CA ARG A 107 1.53 0.35 7.37
C ARG A 107 3.02 0.48 7.09
N TYR A 108 3.75 0.96 8.09
CA TYR A 108 5.19 1.11 8.03
C TYR A 108 5.85 -0.28 8.01
N VAL A 109 6.73 -0.51 7.03
CA VAL A 109 7.59 -1.70 6.95
C VAL A 109 9.04 -1.29 7.21
N ASN A 110 9.56 -0.31 6.46
CA ASN A 110 10.86 0.31 6.67
C ASN A 110 10.91 1.70 5.99
N GLU A 111 12.05 2.38 6.06
CA GLU A 111 12.28 3.73 5.50
C GLU A 111 11.96 3.87 3.99
N SER A 112 12.02 2.77 3.26
CA SER A 112 11.80 2.71 1.82
C SER A 112 10.59 1.89 1.41
N THR A 113 9.84 1.31 2.35
CA THR A 113 8.76 0.36 2.08
C THR A 113 7.54 0.62 2.95
N VAL A 114 6.37 0.70 2.31
CA VAL A 114 5.07 0.82 2.98
C VAL A 114 4.15 -0.29 2.47
N ALA A 115 3.49 -1.00 3.37
CA ALA A 115 2.45 -1.96 3.03
C ALA A 115 1.11 -1.25 2.90
N ALA A 116 0.26 -1.67 1.96
CA ALA A 116 -1.05 -1.07 1.79
C ALA A 116 -2.12 -2.02 1.27
N THR A 117 -3.38 -1.65 1.53
CA THR A 117 -4.57 -2.37 1.05
C THR A 117 -5.54 -1.45 0.33
N ASN A 118 -6.28 -1.98 -0.66
CA ASN A 118 -7.40 -1.28 -1.28
C ASN A 118 -8.67 -2.14 -1.18
N GLU A 119 -9.71 -1.55 -0.60
CA GLU A 119 -11.03 -2.16 -0.51
C GLU A 119 -11.80 -1.93 -1.82
N TYR A 120 -11.85 -2.93 -2.69
CA TYR A 120 -12.75 -2.92 -3.86
C TYR A 120 -14.16 -3.46 -3.50
N LYS A 121 -14.68 -3.08 -2.33
CA LYS A 121 -15.97 -3.53 -1.80
C LYS A 121 -17.15 -3.45 -2.80
N PRO A 122 -17.28 -2.43 -3.67
CA PRO A 122 -18.42 -2.33 -4.57
C PRO A 122 -18.47 -3.43 -5.65
N TYR A 123 -17.32 -3.96 -6.07
CA TYR A 123 -17.22 -4.85 -7.23
C TYR A 123 -16.88 -6.30 -6.87
N TYR A 124 -16.19 -6.53 -5.76
CA TYR A 124 -15.69 -7.87 -5.41
C TYR A 124 -16.15 -8.40 -4.04
N ARG A 125 -17.07 -7.71 -3.35
CA ARG A 125 -17.74 -8.15 -2.11
C ARG A 125 -16.76 -8.82 -1.11
N ASP A 126 -16.93 -10.14 -0.87
CA ASP A 126 -16.21 -10.93 0.14
C ASP A 126 -14.82 -11.41 -0.34
N SER A 127 -14.38 -10.98 -1.53
CA SER A 127 -13.07 -11.33 -2.09
C SER A 127 -11.90 -10.72 -1.32
N GLY A 128 -12.18 -9.88 -0.32
CA GLY A 128 -11.19 -9.26 0.54
C GLY A 128 -10.68 -7.93 0.03
N VAL A 129 -9.43 -7.66 0.36
CA VAL A 129 -8.73 -6.45 -0.06
C VAL A 129 -7.62 -6.82 -1.05
N LEU A 130 -7.35 -5.91 -1.97
CA LEU A 130 -6.16 -6.01 -2.81
C LEU A 130 -4.95 -5.55 -2.00
N HIS A 131 -3.93 -6.40 -1.91
CA HIS A 131 -2.68 -6.05 -1.24
C HIS A 131 -1.65 -5.52 -2.23
N PHE A 132 -0.95 -4.47 -1.83
CA PHE A 132 0.17 -3.91 -2.57
C PHE A 132 1.18 -3.31 -1.59
N TYR A 133 2.38 -3.04 -2.07
CA TYR A 133 3.38 -2.30 -1.33
C TYR A 133 3.98 -1.18 -2.17
N LEU A 134 4.45 -0.16 -1.48
CA LEU A 134 5.10 1.00 -2.05
C LEU A 134 6.59 0.91 -1.81
N THR A 135 7.41 1.21 -2.82
CA THR A 135 8.84 1.45 -2.64
C THR A 135 9.20 2.87 -3.03
N ARG A 136 10.02 3.57 -2.22
CA ARG A 136 10.49 4.92 -2.58
C ARG A 136 11.19 4.88 -3.94
N VAL A 137 10.85 5.82 -4.81
CA VAL A 137 11.61 6.08 -6.04
C VAL A 137 12.90 6.76 -5.62
N ARG A 138 14.05 6.12 -5.88
CA ARG A 138 15.35 6.79 -5.73
C ARG A 138 15.54 7.66 -6.96
N GLY A 139 15.67 8.97 -6.74
CA GLY A 139 16.18 9.91 -7.74
C GLY A 139 17.68 9.74 -7.96
#